data_AF-A0A0M6XZX2-F1
#
_entry.id   AF-A0A0M6XZX2-F1
#
_cell.length_a   1.000
_cell.length_b   1.000
_cell.length_c   1.000
_cell.angle_alpha   90.00
_cell.angle_beta   90.00
_cell.angle_gamma   90.00
#
_symmetry.space_group_name_H-M   'P 1'
#
loop_
_entity.id
_entity.type
_entity.pdbx_description
1 polymer ?
#
loop_
_entity_poly.entity_id
_entity_poly.type
_entity_poly.pdbx_seq_one_letter_code
_entity_poly.pdbx_strand_id
1 'polypeptide(L)' 'MAKTSHHSPLQDVERDALLAQLALARQALIKAQRGMRPRSGLSRSAAAVIEEIDEFAFVLTGSTEFFHTDAHGTPPRQPG' A
#
# COMPACT_ATOMS: atom_id res chain seq x y z
N MET A 1 -34.24 -1.67 -6.15
CA MET A 1 -33.51 -1.64 -4.86
C MET A 1 -32.31 -0.75 -5.06
N ALA A 2 -32.27 0.40 -4.40
CA ALA A 2 -31.18 1.35 -4.55
C ALA A 2 -29.89 0.72 -4.02
N LYS A 3 -28.84 0.65 -4.85
CA LYS A 3 -27.49 0.34 -4.40
C LYS A 3 -27.13 1.39 -3.36
N THR A 4 -27.06 0.99 -2.09
CA THR A 4 -26.42 1.78 -1.05
C THR A 4 -24.97 1.97 -1.47
N SER A 5 -24.68 3.12 -2.07
CA SER A 5 -23.32 3.61 -2.22
C SER A 5 -22.73 3.61 -0.83
N HIS A 6 -21.81 2.68 -0.55
CA HIS A 6 -20.96 2.76 0.62
C HIS A 6 -20.06 3.98 0.42
N HIS A 7 -20.63 5.16 0.68
CA HIS A 7 -19.86 6.37 0.80
C HIS A 7 -18.98 6.15 2.01
N SER A 8 -17.69 5.95 1.76
CA SER A 8 -16.72 6.01 2.85
C SER A 8 -16.96 7.34 3.58
N PRO A 9 -16.95 7.38 4.93
CA PRO A 9 -17.23 8.60 5.68
C PRO A 9 -16.20 9.71 5.41
N LEU A 10 -15.09 9.39 4.77
CA LEU A 10 -14.13 10.34 4.20
C LEU A 10 -14.57 10.77 2.80
N GLN A 11 -14.51 12.08 2.52
CA GLN A 11 -14.67 12.56 1.16
C GLN A 11 -13.57 11.98 0.27
N ASP A 12 -13.83 11.77 -1.02
CA ASP A 12 -12.86 11.17 -1.95
C ASP A 12 -11.51 11.90 -1.93
N VAL A 13 -11.51 13.24 -1.85
CA VAL A 13 -10.30 14.07 -1.77
C VAL A 13 -9.49 13.81 -0.48
N GLU A 14 -10.17 13.64 0.64
CA GLU A 14 -9.53 13.35 1.94
C GLU A 14 -8.96 11.93 1.96
N ARG A 15 -9.71 10.98 1.38
CA ARG A 15 -9.24 9.61 1.19
C ARG A 15 -7.98 9.58 0.34
N ASP A 16 -7.95 10.27 -0.79
CA ASP A 16 -6.82 10.26 -1.70
C ASP A 16 -5.59 10.93 -1.07
N ALA A 17 -5.78 12.04 -0.34
CA ALA A 17 -4.71 12.68 0.42
C ALA A 17 -4.14 11.76 1.51
N LEU A 18 -5.00 11.04 2.24
CA LEU A 18 -4.60 10.06 3.24
C LEU A 18 -3.82 8.89 2.60
N LEU A 19 -4.32 8.33 1.50
CA LEU A 19 -3.66 7.25 0.77
C LEU A 19 -2.28 7.66 0.27
N ALA A 20 -2.10 8.92 -0.16
CA ALA A 20 -0.80 9.44 -0.53
C ALA A 20 0.19 9.49 0.65
N GLN A 21 -0.26 9.91 1.84
CA GLN A 21 0.60 9.91 3.04
C GLN A 21 0.94 8.50 3.51
N LEU A 22 -0.01 7.58 3.45
CA LEU A 22 0.21 6.16 3.75
C LEU A 22 1.23 5.53 2.79
N ALA A 23 1.17 5.87 1.49
CA ALA A 23 2.15 5.41 0.51
C ALA A 23 3.59 5.86 0.88
N LEU A 24 3.75 7.12 1.28
CA LEU A 24 5.05 7.67 1.69
C LEU A 24 5.57 6.98 2.96
N ALA A 25 4.71 6.79 3.96
CA ALA A 25 5.06 6.11 5.20
C ALA A 25 5.49 4.66 4.93
N ARG A 26 4.73 3.93 4.12
CA ARG A 26 5.04 2.56 3.69
C ARG A 26 6.41 2.47 3.02
N GLN A 27 6.68 3.34 2.05
CA GLN A 27 7.96 3.36 1.34
C GLN A 27 9.13 3.66 2.28
N ALA A 28 8.96 4.60 3.21
CA ALA A 28 9.97 4.93 4.21
C ALA A 28 10.28 3.72 5.13
N LEU A 29 9.25 3.00 5.57
CA LEU A 29 9.40 1.79 6.40
C LEU A 29 10.07 0.66 5.64
N ILE A 30 9.70 0.39 4.38
CA ILE A 30 10.36 -0.61 3.54
C ILE A 30 11.85 -0.28 3.39
N LYS A 31 12.18 0.98 3.10
CA LYS A 31 13.57 1.42 2.96
C LYS A 31 14.34 1.26 4.27
N ALA A 32 13.74 1.63 5.40
CA ALA A 32 14.35 1.48 6.72
C ALA A 32 14.55 -0.01 7.08
N GLN A 33 13.54 -0.85 6.86
CA GLN A 33 13.57 -2.28 7.20
C GLN A 33 14.70 -3.02 6.48
N ARG A 34 15.03 -2.65 5.24
CA ARG A 34 16.17 -3.21 4.48
C ARG A 34 17.51 -3.01 5.17
N GLY A 35 17.66 -1.96 5.98
CA GLY A 35 18.88 -1.69 6.77
C GLY A 35 18.89 -2.35 8.16
N MET A 36 17.79 -2.98 8.57
CA MET A 36 17.67 -3.56 9.91
C MET A 36 18.22 -4.99 9.95
N ARG A 37 18.70 -5.42 11.13
CA ARG A 37 19.08 -6.82 11.35
C ARG A 37 17.86 -7.73 11.06
N PRO A 38 17.99 -8.72 10.17
CA PRO A 38 16.88 -9.64 9.86
C PRO A 38 16.33 -10.31 11.11
N ARG A 39 15.00 -10.45 11.19
CA ARG A 39 14.26 -11.09 12.29
C ARG A 39 14.45 -10.42 13.67
N SER A 40 15.08 -9.25 13.73
CA SER A 40 15.14 -8.44 14.96
C SER A 40 13.75 -7.96 15.38
N GLY A 41 13.60 -7.57 16.65
CA GLY A 41 12.36 -6.93 17.12
C GLY A 41 11.98 -5.74 16.24
N LEU A 42 12.93 -4.86 15.96
CA LEU A 42 12.72 -3.68 15.13
C LEU A 42 12.30 -4.02 13.69
N SER A 43 12.97 -5.01 13.06
CA SER A 43 12.60 -5.48 11.72
C SER A 43 11.18 -6.05 11.66
N ARG A 44 10.76 -6.78 12.70
CA ARG A 44 9.39 -7.31 12.83
C ARG A 44 8.37 -6.19 13.07
N SER A 45 8.69 -5.22 13.92
CA SER A 45 7.83 -4.06 14.14
C SER A 45 7.62 -3.24 12.86
N ALA A 46 8.68 -3.02 12.07
CA ALA A 46 8.55 -2.35 10.78
C ALA A 46 7.67 -3.13 9.80
N ALA A 47 7.78 -4.46 9.75
CA ALA A 47 6.90 -5.32 8.95
C ALA A 47 5.43 -5.20 9.37
N ALA A 48 5.15 -5.30 10.67
CA ALA A 48 3.79 -5.18 11.18
C ALA A 48 3.14 -3.83 10.82
N VAL A 49 3.88 -2.72 10.95
CA VAL A 49 3.34 -1.40 10.56
C VAL A 49 3.08 -1.31 9.05
N ILE A 50 3.91 -1.94 8.21
CA ILE A 50 3.66 -2.02 6.76
C ILE A 50 2.36 -2.80 6.49
N GLU A 51 2.15 -3.93 7.14
CA GLU A 51 0.92 -4.74 7.01
C GLU A 51 -0.33 -3.94 7.44
N GLU A 52 -0.27 -3.20 8.54
CA GLU A 52 -1.38 -2.34 8.99
C GLU A 52 -1.67 -1.20 8.01
N ILE A 53 -0.65 -0.63 7.34
CA ILE A 53 -0.85 0.37 6.29
C ILE A 53 -1.56 -0.25 5.07
N ASP A 54 -1.17 -1.47 4.68
CA ASP A 54 -1.78 -2.19 3.56
C ASP A 54 -3.25 -2.52 3.85
N GLU A 55 -3.57 -2.96 5.07
CA GLU A 55 -4.95 -3.19 5.51
C GLU A 55 -5.77 -1.89 5.55
N PHE A 56 -5.17 -0.78 6.01
CA PHE A 56 -5.85 0.52 6.00
C PHE A 56 -6.25 0.92 4.56
N ALA A 57 -5.33 0.73 3.60
CA ALA A 57 -5.63 1.00 2.19
C ALA A 57 -6.69 0.06 1.64
N PHE A 58 -6.68 -1.22 2.01
CA PHE A 58 -7.73 -2.16 1.63
C PHE A 58 -9.11 -1.70 2.13
N VAL A 59 -9.23 -1.30 3.40
CA VAL A 59 -10.51 -0.81 3.97
C VAL A 59 -11.01 0.44 3.23
N LEU A 60 -10.11 1.33 2.80
CA LEU A 60 -10.48 2.57 2.09
C LEU A 60 -10.83 2.37 0.62
N THR A 61 -10.28 1.34 -0.03
CA THR A 61 -10.29 1.22 -1.50
C THR A 61 -10.94 -0.06 -2.02
N GLY A 62 -11.09 -1.07 -1.15
CA GLY A 62 -11.52 -2.42 -1.52
C GLY A 62 -10.46 -3.23 -2.28
N SER A 63 -9.23 -2.74 -2.41
CA SER A 63 -8.15 -3.40 -3.17
C SER A 63 -7.00 -3.84 -2.26
N THR A 64 -6.71 -5.14 -2.25
CA THR A 64 -5.54 -5.72 -1.55
C THR A 64 -4.22 -5.35 -2.23
N GLU A 65 -4.29 -4.98 -3.51
CA GLU A 65 -3.12 -4.66 -4.33
C GLU A 65 -2.92 -3.15 -4.50
N PHE A 66 -3.58 -2.31 -3.70
CA PHE A 66 -3.54 -0.85 -3.87
C PHE A 66 -2.11 -0.29 -3.89
N PHE A 67 -1.23 -0.81 -3.02
CA PHE A 67 0.19 -0.44 -2.99
C PHE A 67 1.12 -1.41 -3.73
N HIS A 68 0.58 -2.48 -4.31
CA HIS A 68 1.32 -3.48 -5.09
C HIS A 68 1.19 -3.13 -6.57
N THR A 69 2.02 -2.21 -7.04
CA THR A 69 2.11 -1.94 -8.47
C THR A 69 2.89 -3.07 -9.14
N ASP A 70 2.24 -3.79 -10.07
CA ASP A 70 2.84 -4.84 -10.88
C ASP A 70 4.13 -4.34 -11.55
N ALA A 71 5.26 -4.85 -11.07
CA ALA A 71 6.56 -4.53 -11.60
C ALA A 71 6.91 -5.36 -12.84
N HIS A 72 6.02 -5.56 -13.82
CA HIS A 72 6.36 -6.37 -15.01
C HIS A 72 5.79 -5.83 -16.33
N GLY A 73 6.25 -4.64 -16.75
CA GLY A 73 6.37 -4.36 -18.17
C GLY A 73 7.49 -5.22 -18.77
N THR A 74 7.17 -6.42 -19.25
CA THR A 74 8.11 -7.22 -20.05
C THR A 74 8.43 -6.43 -21.33
N PRO A 75 9.70 -6.07 -21.62
CA PRO A 75 10.02 -5.37 -22.85
C PRO A 75 9.65 -6.23 -24.07
N PRO A 76 9.06 -5.65 -25.13
CA PRO A 76 8.68 -6.41 -26.31
C PRO A 76 9.92 -7.05 -26.94
N ARG A 77 9.90 -8.37 -27.09
CA ARG A 77 10.95 -9.13 -27.77
C ARG A 77 10.88 -8.75 -29.26
N GLN A 78 11.86 -8.00 -29.77
CA GLN A 78 11.95 -7.71 -31.20
C GLN A 78 12.14 -9.03 -31.96
N PRO A 79 11.29 -9.35 -32.96
CA PRO A 79 11.58 -10.43 -33.90
C PRO A 79 12.72 -9.97 -34.81
N GLY A 80 13.81 -10.74 -34.82
CA GLY A 80 14.84 -10.68 -35.86
C GLY A 80 14.43 -11.49 -37.08
#